data_AF-A0A0C4ET78-F1
#
_entry.id   AF-A0A0C4ET78-F1
#
_cell.length_a   1.000
_cell.length_b   1.000
_cell.length_c   1.000
_cell.angle_alpha   90.00
_cell.angle_beta   90.00
_cell.angle_gamma   90.00
#
_symmetry.space_group_name_H-M   'P 1'
#
loop_
_entity.id
_entity.type
_entity.pdbx_description
1 polymer ?
#
loop_
_entity_poly.entity_id
_entity_poly.type
_entity_poly.pdbx_seq_one_letter_code
_entity_poly.pdbx_strand_id
1 'polypeptide(L)'
;MLVEAHRKNGKNSVSDFTNVEFQNDDDRMDALAITPVCLQVAYLLDNLMGYVPLSFDDPNYKKEAARQVEKFGKCICSNCEPESSKWVISNLKRENIDNFDLFISDSPEDIAELHPISQAKHVLNDRVDWVEESGKKPLHQILETFAQNLVQYFNEFFDAGMNDYGPYSADIYFTIKHARMIAKNIKKLTLDNIDELIGGEMFDGQFPMLFEHTAKAKKLAA
;
A
#
# COMPACT_ATOMS: atom_id res chain seq x y z
N MET A 1 -6.88 -6.27 -10.04
CA MET A 1 -5.52 -6.72 -9.63
C MET A 1 -4.60 -6.41 -10.80
N LEU A 2 -3.57 -5.58 -10.59
CA LEU A 2 -2.59 -5.28 -11.64
C LEU A 2 -1.51 -6.36 -11.57
N VAL A 3 -1.50 -7.25 -12.54
CA VAL A 3 -0.43 -8.26 -12.69
C VAL A 3 0.43 -7.80 -13.86
N GLU A 4 1.75 -7.76 -13.66
CA GLU A 4 2.67 -7.36 -14.74
C GLU A 4 2.57 -8.36 -15.89
N ALA A 5 2.19 -7.87 -17.08
CA ALA A 5 2.05 -8.71 -18.27
C ALA A 5 3.39 -9.29 -18.77
N HIS A 6 4.52 -8.69 -18.37
CA HIS A 6 5.85 -9.18 -18.73
C HIS A 6 6.72 -9.32 -17.49
N ARG A 7 7.07 -10.56 -17.15
CA ARG A 7 7.89 -10.93 -15.99
C ARG A 7 9.22 -11.52 -16.44
N LYS A 8 10.28 -11.18 -15.70
CA LYS A 8 11.62 -11.74 -15.95
C LYS A 8 11.62 -13.22 -15.57
N ASN A 9 11.91 -14.08 -16.54
CA ASN A 9 11.85 -15.55 -16.43
C ASN A 9 10.43 -16.14 -16.29
N GLY A 10 9.37 -15.34 -16.49
CA GLY A 10 7.99 -15.82 -16.52
C GLY A 10 7.53 -16.24 -17.92
N LYS A 11 6.38 -16.91 -17.98
CA LYS A 11 5.66 -17.23 -19.22
C LYS A 11 4.88 -15.99 -19.67
N ASN A 12 5.38 -15.30 -20.69
CA ASN A 12 4.87 -13.99 -21.12
C ASN A 12 3.97 -14.05 -22.36
N SER A 13 3.75 -15.25 -22.89
CA SER A 13 2.87 -15.50 -24.01
C SER A 13 2.10 -16.81 -23.81
N VAL A 14 0.90 -16.92 -24.39
CA VAL A 14 0.08 -18.13 -24.28
C VAL A 14 0.82 -19.34 -24.85
N SER A 15 1.66 -19.15 -25.87
CA SER A 15 2.50 -20.19 -26.46
C SER A 15 3.56 -20.78 -25.51
N ASP A 16 3.90 -20.07 -24.42
CA ASP A 16 4.85 -20.56 -23.42
C ASP A 16 4.24 -21.66 -22.53
N PHE A 17 2.92 -21.84 -22.58
CA PHE A 17 2.19 -22.85 -21.82
C PHE A 17 2.01 -24.12 -22.67
N THR A 18 2.86 -25.11 -22.44
CA THR A 18 2.83 -26.40 -23.16
C THR A 18 1.72 -27.34 -22.68
N ASN A 19 1.34 -27.25 -21.40
CA ASN A 19 0.19 -27.95 -20.83
C ASN A 19 -0.63 -26.97 -19.97
N VAL A 20 -1.73 -26.46 -20.54
CA VAL A 20 -2.53 -25.39 -19.94
C VAL A 20 -3.29 -25.87 -18.70
N GLU A 21 -3.65 -27.14 -18.60
CA GLU A 21 -4.38 -27.69 -17.44
C GLU A 21 -3.45 -27.99 -16.25
N PHE A 22 -2.13 -28.03 -16.48
CA PHE A 22 -1.14 -28.31 -15.42
C PHE A 22 -0.29 -27.07 -15.16
N GLN A 23 -0.78 -26.23 -14.24
CA GLN A 23 -0.12 -25.00 -13.82
C GLN A 23 0.30 -25.13 -12.35
N ASN A 24 1.58 -24.88 -12.06
CA ASN A 24 2.02 -24.65 -10.68
C ASN A 24 1.66 -23.21 -10.24
N ASP A 25 2.00 -22.83 -9.01
CA ASP A 25 1.63 -21.50 -8.49
C ASP A 25 2.23 -20.34 -9.30
N ASP A 26 3.46 -20.46 -9.79
CA ASP A 26 4.09 -19.45 -10.65
C ASP A 26 3.39 -19.37 -12.01
N ASP A 27 3.10 -20.54 -12.60
CA ASP A 27 2.40 -20.66 -13.88
C ASP A 27 1.00 -20.05 -13.81
N ARG A 28 0.28 -20.22 -12.69
CA ARG A 28 -1.04 -19.62 -12.46
C ARG A 28 -0.95 -18.10 -12.41
N MET A 29 0.07 -17.56 -11.75
CA MET A 29 0.30 -16.11 -11.68
C MET A 29 0.66 -15.53 -13.05
N ASP A 30 1.45 -16.24 -13.85
CA ASP A 30 1.80 -15.85 -15.21
C ASP A 30 0.60 -15.97 -16.16
N ALA A 31 -0.17 -17.06 -16.05
CA ALA A 31 -1.37 -17.29 -16.85
C ALA A 31 -2.43 -16.21 -16.58
N LEU A 32 -2.62 -15.81 -15.32
CA LEU A 32 -3.53 -14.73 -14.95
C LEU A 32 -3.10 -13.36 -15.52
N ALA A 33 -1.79 -13.15 -15.69
CA ALA A 33 -1.27 -11.91 -16.27
C ALA A 33 -1.58 -11.77 -17.76
N ILE A 34 -1.68 -12.89 -18.49
CA ILE A 34 -1.76 -12.90 -19.95
C ILE A 34 -3.06 -13.51 -20.50
N THR A 35 -3.92 -14.06 -19.64
CA THR A 35 -5.12 -14.76 -20.08
C THR A 35 -5.99 -13.85 -20.95
N PRO A 36 -6.40 -14.28 -22.16
CA PRO A 36 -7.24 -13.48 -23.03
C PRO A 36 -8.73 -13.58 -22.65
N VAL A 37 -9.09 -14.51 -21.77
CA VAL A 37 -10.50 -14.85 -21.52
C VAL A 37 -11.13 -13.98 -20.43
N CYS A 38 -12.44 -14.12 -20.21
CA CYS A 38 -13.15 -13.42 -19.14
C CYS A 38 -12.50 -13.67 -17.76
N LEU A 39 -12.12 -12.59 -17.07
CA LEU A 39 -11.45 -12.69 -15.76
C LEU A 39 -12.31 -13.35 -14.70
N GLN A 40 -13.63 -13.08 -14.67
CA GLN A 40 -14.52 -13.73 -13.71
C GLN A 40 -14.55 -15.25 -13.88
N VAL A 41 -14.61 -15.72 -15.13
CA VAL A 41 -14.56 -17.16 -15.44
C VAL A 41 -13.18 -17.72 -15.12
N ALA A 42 -12.11 -17.00 -15.48
CA ALA A 42 -10.74 -17.43 -15.21
C ALA A 42 -10.48 -17.64 -13.72
N TYR A 43 -10.85 -16.67 -12.86
CA TYR A 43 -10.71 -16.79 -11.41
C TYR A 43 -11.54 -17.94 -10.84
N LEU A 44 -12.76 -18.17 -11.36
CA LEU A 44 -13.59 -19.27 -10.88
C LEU A 44 -13.02 -20.63 -11.25
N LEU A 45 -12.55 -20.79 -12.47
CA LEU A 45 -11.91 -22.03 -12.91
C LEU A 45 -10.59 -22.27 -12.17
N ASP A 46 -9.81 -21.23 -11.92
CA ASP A 46 -8.60 -21.34 -11.11
C ASP A 46 -8.91 -21.85 -9.70
N ASN A 47 -9.92 -21.28 -9.05
CA ASN A 47 -10.33 -21.70 -7.71
C ASN A 47 -10.94 -23.12 -7.66
N LEU A 48 -11.65 -23.54 -8.71
CA LEU A 48 -12.35 -24.82 -8.75
C LEU A 48 -11.48 -25.98 -9.25
N MET A 49 -10.62 -25.69 -10.23
CA MET A 49 -9.89 -26.71 -11.02
C MET A 49 -8.37 -26.57 -10.89
N GLY A 50 -7.86 -25.48 -10.31
CA GLY A 50 -6.43 -25.28 -10.07
C GLY A 50 -5.63 -24.81 -11.28
N TYR A 51 -6.28 -24.23 -12.30
CA TYR A 51 -5.59 -23.62 -13.44
C TYR A 51 -6.38 -22.44 -14.02
N VAL A 52 -5.65 -21.49 -14.62
CA VAL A 52 -6.24 -20.35 -15.32
C VAL A 52 -6.42 -20.71 -16.81
N PRO A 53 -7.64 -20.67 -17.38
CA PRO A 53 -7.85 -20.92 -18.80
C PRO A 53 -7.13 -19.86 -19.64
N LEU A 54 -6.50 -20.29 -20.75
CA LEU A 54 -5.77 -19.41 -21.68
C LEU A 54 -6.41 -19.33 -23.07
N SER A 55 -7.54 -20.01 -23.28
CA SER A 55 -8.24 -20.05 -24.56
C SER A 55 -9.75 -20.04 -24.36
N PHE A 56 -10.46 -19.34 -25.25
CA PHE A 56 -11.92 -19.39 -25.34
C PHE A 56 -12.43 -20.78 -25.74
N ASP A 57 -11.56 -21.62 -26.31
CA ASP A 57 -11.91 -22.97 -26.73
C ASP A 57 -11.87 -24.01 -25.61
N ASP A 58 -11.35 -23.65 -24.44
CA ASP A 58 -11.32 -24.49 -23.27
C ASP A 58 -12.76 -24.98 -22.92
N PRO A 59 -12.99 -26.31 -22.81
CA PRO A 59 -14.31 -26.85 -22.52
C PRO A 59 -14.89 -26.38 -21.19
N ASN A 60 -14.06 -26.25 -20.15
CA ASN A 60 -14.48 -25.78 -18.84
C ASN A 60 -14.81 -24.29 -18.89
N TYR A 61 -14.00 -23.50 -19.63
CA TYR A 61 -14.30 -22.09 -19.89
C TYR A 61 -15.65 -21.92 -20.57
N LYS A 62 -15.92 -22.64 -21.67
CA LYS A 62 -17.19 -22.53 -22.41
C LYS A 62 -18.39 -22.83 -21.51
N LYS A 63 -18.30 -23.90 -20.71
CA LYS A 63 -19.36 -24.31 -19.79
C LYS A 63 -19.61 -23.24 -18.72
N GLU A 64 -18.56 -22.74 -18.09
CA GLU A 64 -18.71 -21.75 -17.01
C GLU A 64 -19.09 -20.37 -17.54
N ALA A 65 -18.57 -19.94 -18.69
CA ALA A 65 -18.96 -18.71 -19.35
C ALA A 65 -20.46 -18.69 -19.70
N ALA A 66 -21.00 -19.79 -20.23
CA ALA A 66 -22.44 -19.89 -20.52
C ALA A 66 -23.28 -19.76 -19.24
N ARG A 67 -22.88 -20.44 -18.15
CA ARG A 67 -23.55 -20.37 -16.85
C ARG A 67 -23.50 -18.97 -16.24
N GLN A 68 -22.38 -18.26 -16.39
CA GLN A 68 -22.21 -16.89 -15.91
C GLN A 68 -23.13 -15.93 -16.65
N VAL A 69 -23.22 -16.03 -17.98
CA VAL A 69 -24.13 -15.20 -18.79
C VAL A 69 -25.59 -15.43 -18.38
N GLU A 70 -25.99 -16.68 -18.14
CA GLU A 70 -27.35 -17.00 -17.71
C GLU A 70 -27.68 -16.42 -16.31
N LYS A 71 -26.74 -16.48 -15.37
CA LYS A 71 -26.98 -16.11 -13.96
C LYS A 71 -26.73 -14.63 -13.66
N PHE A 72 -25.77 -14.02 -14.33
CA PHE A 72 -25.25 -12.68 -14.01
C PHE A 72 -25.25 -11.72 -15.20
N GLY A 73 -25.59 -12.19 -16.40
CA GLY A 73 -25.58 -11.37 -17.62
C GLY A 73 -24.20 -11.22 -18.25
N LYS A 74 -24.06 -10.24 -19.16
CA LYS A 74 -22.80 -9.97 -19.87
C LYS A 74 -21.76 -9.44 -18.87
N CYS A 75 -20.57 -10.03 -18.87
CA CYS A 75 -19.44 -9.54 -18.07
C CYS A 75 -18.84 -8.27 -18.68
N ILE A 76 -18.44 -7.33 -17.83
CA ILE A 76 -17.78 -6.06 -18.19
C ILE A 76 -16.34 -5.96 -17.65
N CYS A 77 -15.70 -7.08 -17.33
CA CYS A 77 -14.32 -7.07 -16.88
C CYS A 77 -13.38 -6.52 -17.98
N SER A 78 -12.14 -6.16 -17.61
CA SER A 78 -11.16 -5.56 -18.55
C SER A 78 -10.84 -6.41 -19.78
N ASN A 79 -11.05 -7.73 -19.72
CA ASN A 79 -10.87 -8.61 -20.89
C ASN A 79 -12.14 -8.71 -21.76
N CYS A 80 -13.33 -8.52 -21.18
CA CYS A 80 -14.60 -8.55 -21.90
C CYS A 80 -14.99 -7.18 -22.48
N GLU A 81 -14.59 -6.10 -21.82
CA GLU A 81 -14.84 -4.72 -22.25
C GLU A 81 -13.55 -3.87 -22.14
N PRO A 82 -12.56 -4.14 -23.02
CA PRO A 82 -11.24 -3.52 -22.92
C PRO A 82 -11.25 -2.01 -23.18
N GLU A 83 -12.16 -1.51 -24.02
CA GLU A 83 -12.24 -0.08 -24.32
C GLU A 83 -12.76 0.73 -23.13
N SER A 84 -13.81 0.25 -22.46
CA SER A 84 -14.30 0.87 -21.22
C SER A 84 -13.22 0.83 -20.13
N SER A 85 -12.52 -0.29 -19.96
CA SER A 85 -11.41 -0.39 -19.00
C SER A 85 -10.25 0.58 -19.30
N LYS A 86 -9.85 0.73 -20.57
CA LYS A 86 -8.85 1.73 -20.98
C LYS A 86 -9.32 3.15 -20.71
N TRP A 87 -10.60 3.43 -20.93
CA TRP A 87 -11.20 4.72 -20.62
C TRP A 87 -11.09 5.04 -19.13
N VAL A 88 -11.45 4.09 -18.26
CA VAL A 88 -11.33 4.23 -16.79
C VAL A 88 -9.88 4.52 -16.40
N ILE A 89 -8.92 3.72 -16.87
CA ILE A 89 -7.50 3.91 -16.56
C ILE A 89 -7.00 5.29 -17.01
N SER A 90 -7.43 5.75 -18.18
CA SER A 90 -7.01 7.04 -18.74
C SER A 90 -7.59 8.23 -17.96
N ASN A 91 -8.76 8.06 -17.35
CA ASN A 91 -9.48 9.11 -16.65
C ASN A 91 -9.42 9.00 -15.12
N LEU A 92 -8.79 7.95 -14.57
CA LEU A 92 -8.71 7.71 -13.12
C LEU A 92 -8.15 8.91 -12.33
N LYS A 93 -7.26 9.70 -12.94
CA LYS A 93 -6.72 10.93 -12.33
C LYS A 93 -7.77 12.05 -12.14
N ARG A 94 -8.97 11.87 -12.68
CA ARG A 94 -10.11 12.80 -12.60
C ARG A 94 -11.19 12.28 -11.64
N GLU A 95 -10.95 11.12 -11.04
CA GLU A 95 -11.81 10.55 -10.02
C GLU A 95 -11.66 11.29 -8.69
N ASN A 96 -12.75 11.38 -7.95
CA ASN A 96 -12.87 11.87 -6.59
C ASN A 96 -14.00 11.10 -5.89
N ILE A 97 -14.25 11.44 -4.62
CA ILE A 97 -15.26 10.75 -3.81
C ILE A 97 -16.68 10.92 -4.38
N ASP A 98 -16.96 12.04 -5.07
CA ASP A 98 -18.29 12.37 -5.57
C ASP A 98 -18.62 11.63 -6.88
N ASN A 99 -17.62 11.21 -7.66
CA ASN A 99 -17.82 10.55 -8.95
C ASN A 99 -17.28 9.12 -9.05
N PHE A 100 -16.71 8.56 -7.98
CA PHE A 100 -16.17 7.19 -7.92
C PHE A 100 -17.18 6.15 -8.42
N ASP A 101 -18.42 6.20 -7.94
CA ASP A 101 -19.47 5.24 -8.31
C ASP A 101 -19.76 5.23 -9.82
N LEU A 102 -19.58 6.37 -10.49
CA LEU A 102 -19.76 6.46 -11.94
C LEU A 102 -18.61 5.78 -12.68
N PHE A 103 -17.38 5.88 -12.16
CA PHE A 103 -16.18 5.26 -12.75
C PHE A 103 -16.20 3.73 -12.65
N ILE A 104 -16.87 3.15 -11.64
CA ILE A 104 -17.02 1.71 -11.47
C ILE A 104 -18.35 1.15 -11.99
N SER A 105 -19.16 1.99 -12.63
CA SER A 105 -20.44 1.58 -13.21
C SER A 105 -20.25 0.74 -14.48
N ASP A 106 -21.36 0.25 -15.03
CA ASP A 106 -21.34 -0.52 -16.28
C ASP A 106 -21.08 0.34 -17.53
N SER A 107 -21.08 1.67 -17.41
CA SER A 107 -20.93 2.61 -18.53
C SER A 107 -20.18 3.88 -18.10
N PRO A 108 -18.93 3.76 -17.63
CA PRO A 108 -18.15 4.90 -17.15
C PRO A 108 -17.88 5.94 -18.24
N GLU A 109 -17.85 5.54 -19.51
CA GLU A 109 -17.75 6.45 -20.65
C GLU A 109 -18.91 7.47 -20.77
N ASP A 110 -20.05 7.23 -20.14
CA ASP A 110 -21.23 8.11 -20.16
C ASP A 110 -21.14 9.26 -19.14
N ILE A 111 -20.04 9.36 -18.38
CA ILE A 111 -19.82 10.48 -17.46
C ILE A 111 -19.80 11.79 -18.26
N ALA A 112 -20.89 12.57 -18.14
CA ALA A 112 -21.13 13.78 -18.91
C ALA A 112 -20.09 14.88 -18.65
N GLU A 113 -19.65 15.02 -17.40
CA GLU A 113 -18.67 16.03 -17.00
C GLU A 113 -17.54 15.39 -16.21
N LEU A 114 -16.36 15.37 -16.82
CA LEU A 114 -15.13 14.95 -16.17
C LEU A 114 -14.55 16.09 -15.35
N HIS A 115 -14.25 15.81 -14.08
CA HIS A 115 -13.51 16.76 -13.26
C HIS A 115 -12.14 17.09 -13.87
N PRO A 116 -11.56 18.26 -13.53
CA PRO A 116 -10.17 18.54 -13.83
C PRO A 116 -9.27 17.43 -13.30
N ILE A 117 -8.13 17.21 -13.97
CA ILE A 117 -7.13 16.27 -13.48
C ILE A 117 -6.72 16.71 -12.07
N SER A 118 -6.84 15.80 -11.11
CA SER A 118 -6.36 16.00 -9.75
C SER A 118 -4.90 16.38 -9.82
N GLN A 119 -4.58 17.58 -9.31
CA GLN A 119 -3.20 18.02 -9.21
C GLN A 119 -2.47 17.04 -8.30
N ALA A 120 -1.35 16.50 -8.78
CA ALA A 120 -0.43 15.79 -7.91
C ALA A 120 -0.11 16.72 -6.75
N LYS A 121 -0.54 16.37 -5.54
CA LYS A 121 -0.07 17.08 -4.36
C LYS A 121 1.44 16.92 -4.38
N HIS A 122 2.16 18.03 -4.50
CA HIS A 122 3.58 18.05 -4.18
C HIS A 122 3.65 17.65 -2.70
N VAL A 123 3.97 16.38 -2.45
CA VAL A 123 4.43 15.97 -1.14
C VAL A 123 5.72 16.77 -0.96
N LEU A 124 5.70 17.78 -0.10
CA LEU A 124 6.94 18.41 0.36
C LEU A 124 7.85 17.26 0.76
N ASN A 125 9.09 17.28 0.31
CA ASN A 125 10.03 16.20 0.55
C ASN A 125 10.48 16.27 2.02
N ASP A 126 9.54 16.05 2.93
CA ASP A 126 9.69 15.96 4.38
C ASP A 126 10.20 14.56 4.76
N ARG A 127 10.85 13.87 3.81
CA ARG A 127 11.50 12.60 4.05
C ARG A 127 12.51 12.78 5.17
N VAL A 128 12.30 12.02 6.23
CA VAL A 128 13.23 11.94 7.34
C VAL A 128 14.55 11.35 6.84
N ASP A 129 15.66 11.89 7.32
CA ASP A 129 16.98 11.38 6.99
C ASP A 129 17.20 10.08 7.76
N TRP A 130 16.90 8.96 7.12
CA TRP A 130 17.04 7.61 7.68
C TRP A 130 18.18 6.84 6.99
N VAL A 131 19.10 6.32 7.81
CA VAL A 131 20.11 5.30 7.46
C VAL A 131 20.34 4.46 8.71
N GLU A 132 20.73 3.20 8.57
CA GLU A 132 20.86 2.26 9.69
C GLU A 132 21.80 2.77 10.80
N GLU A 133 22.81 3.58 10.45
CA GLU A 133 23.74 4.20 11.39
C GLU A 133 23.20 5.45 12.11
N SER A 134 22.04 5.95 11.72
CA SER A 134 21.42 7.12 12.35
C SER A 134 21.11 6.85 13.82
N GLY A 135 21.42 7.83 14.68
CA GLY A 135 21.24 7.74 16.13
C GLY A 135 22.30 6.90 16.87
N LYS A 136 23.21 6.18 16.18
CA LYS A 136 24.26 5.39 16.84
C LYS A 136 25.29 6.27 17.58
N LYS A 137 25.60 7.44 17.03
CA LYS A 137 26.56 8.39 17.61
C LYS A 137 25.85 9.53 18.35
N PRO A 138 26.44 10.05 19.44
CA PRO A 138 25.96 11.27 20.07
C PRO A 138 25.88 12.44 19.09
N LEU A 139 24.86 13.27 19.25
CA LEU A 139 24.69 14.50 18.49
C LEU A 139 25.49 15.65 19.11
N HIS A 140 25.46 16.83 18.48
CA HIS A 140 25.95 18.06 19.12
C HIS A 140 25.19 18.32 20.43
N GLN A 141 25.88 18.86 21.43
CA GLN A 141 25.43 18.96 22.83
C GLN A 141 23.94 19.30 23.01
N ILE A 142 23.45 20.34 22.33
CA ILE A 142 22.04 20.77 22.43
C ILE A 142 21.06 19.68 21.97
N LEU A 143 21.32 19.04 20.83
CA LEU A 143 20.46 17.98 20.28
C LEU A 143 20.60 16.69 21.08
N GLU A 144 21.77 16.43 21.65
CA GLU A 144 22.00 15.27 22.50
C GLU A 144 21.25 15.41 23.84
N THR A 145 21.29 16.59 24.46
CA THR A 145 20.49 16.89 25.65
C THR A 145 19.00 16.79 25.35
N PHE A 146 18.55 17.28 24.20
CA PHE A 146 17.16 17.11 23.77
C PHE A 146 16.78 15.63 23.62
N ALA A 147 17.63 14.81 23.00
CA ALA A 147 17.39 13.38 22.87
C ALA A 147 17.34 12.66 24.23
N GLN A 148 18.21 13.03 25.18
CA GLN A 148 18.17 12.50 26.54
C GLN A 148 16.87 12.86 27.27
N ASN A 149 16.43 14.11 27.14
CA ASN A 149 15.15 14.54 27.70
C ASN A 149 13.97 13.78 27.09
N LEU A 150 13.97 13.53 25.77
CA LEU A 150 12.93 12.72 25.12
C LEU A 150 12.84 11.30 25.69
N VAL A 151 13.97 10.65 25.97
CA VAL A 151 13.98 9.34 26.62
C VAL A 151 13.40 9.42 28.03
N GLN A 152 13.78 10.44 28.80
CA GLN A 152 13.24 10.64 30.14
C GLN A 152 11.71 10.81 30.10
N TYR A 153 11.20 11.66 29.21
CA TYR A 153 9.76 11.88 29.07
C TYR A 153 9.02 10.62 28.64
N PHE A 154 9.61 9.82 27.75
CA PHE A 154 9.03 8.53 27.38
C PHE A 154 8.95 7.58 28.58
N ASN A 155 10.00 7.50 29.40
CA ASN A 155 9.99 6.64 30.58
C ASN A 155 8.90 7.07 31.57
N GLU A 156 8.78 8.37 31.86
CA GLU A 156 7.73 8.90 32.74
C GLU A 156 6.32 8.60 32.21
N PHE A 157 6.11 8.74 30.91
CA PHE A 157 4.87 8.39 30.23
C PHE A 157 4.57 6.88 30.30
N PHE A 158 5.57 6.05 30.04
CA PHE A 158 5.45 4.59 30.05
C PHE A 158 5.14 4.07 31.46
N ASP A 159 5.86 4.54 32.47
CA ASP A 159 5.67 4.12 33.87
C ASP A 159 4.28 4.53 34.38
N ALA A 160 3.82 5.74 34.02
CA ALA A 160 2.48 6.22 34.38
C ALA A 160 1.36 5.43 33.69
N GLY A 161 1.57 4.98 32.45
CA GLY A 161 0.57 4.23 31.68
C GLY A 161 0.55 2.73 31.99
N MET A 162 1.71 2.12 32.21
CA MET A 162 1.85 0.67 32.35
C MET A 162 1.85 0.20 33.81
N ASN A 163 2.15 1.05 34.79
CA ASN A 163 2.01 0.78 36.24
C ASN A 163 2.41 -0.66 36.66
N ASP A 164 3.65 -1.08 36.35
CA ASP A 164 4.23 -2.42 36.56
C ASP A 164 3.65 -3.60 35.76
N TYR A 165 2.66 -3.40 34.88
CA TYR A 165 2.07 -4.45 34.03
C TYR A 165 2.81 -4.69 32.70
N GLY A 166 3.83 -3.88 32.39
CA GLY A 166 4.60 -4.02 31.16
C GLY A 166 5.45 -5.30 31.17
N PRO A 167 5.40 -6.15 30.13
CA PRO A 167 6.25 -7.35 30.04
C PRO A 167 7.74 -7.02 29.86
N TYR A 168 8.04 -5.78 29.47
CA TYR A 168 9.37 -5.25 29.22
C TYR A 168 9.47 -3.80 29.71
N SER A 169 10.69 -3.35 30.01
CA SER A 169 10.99 -1.97 30.40
C SER A 169 10.91 -0.99 29.23
N ALA A 170 10.72 0.30 29.53
CA ALA A 170 10.54 1.37 28.55
C ALA A 170 11.67 1.47 27.50
N ASP A 171 12.91 1.15 27.89
CA ASP A 171 14.09 1.21 27.03
C ASP A 171 14.08 0.19 25.88
N ILE A 172 13.29 -0.88 25.99
CA ILE A 172 13.08 -1.84 24.89
C ILE A 172 12.27 -1.19 23.75
N TYR A 173 11.34 -0.30 24.09
CA TYR A 173 10.42 0.32 23.13
C TYR A 173 10.96 1.64 22.58
N PHE A 174 11.61 2.46 23.42
CA PHE A 174 12.11 3.77 23.00
C PHE A 174 13.54 4.02 23.50
N THR A 175 14.50 3.73 22.64
CA THR A 175 15.92 3.88 22.94
C THR A 175 16.43 5.30 22.68
N ILE A 176 17.62 5.62 23.21
CA ILE A 176 18.36 6.83 22.83
C ILE A 176 18.63 6.92 21.33
N LYS A 177 18.69 5.79 20.62
CA LYS A 177 18.82 5.77 19.16
C LYS A 177 17.58 6.40 18.51
N HIS A 178 16.37 6.00 18.94
CA HIS A 178 15.11 6.58 18.47
C HIS A 178 15.05 8.10 18.76
N ALA A 179 15.39 8.50 19.99
CA ALA A 179 15.39 9.90 20.39
C ALA A 179 16.38 10.77 19.59
N ARG A 180 17.59 10.25 19.30
CA ARG A 180 18.56 10.96 18.46
C ARG A 180 18.10 11.08 17.01
N MET A 181 17.43 10.06 16.47
CA MET A 181 16.85 10.15 15.12
C MET A 181 15.79 11.24 15.03
N ILE A 182 14.92 11.33 16.05
CA ILE A 182 13.92 12.40 16.18
C ILE A 182 14.60 13.76 16.29
N ALA A 183 15.60 13.90 17.17
CA ALA A 183 16.34 15.14 17.36
C ALA A 183 17.02 15.64 16.07
N LYS A 184 17.63 14.74 15.30
CA LYS A 184 18.27 15.06 14.02
C LYS A 184 17.26 15.56 12.98
N ASN A 185 16.05 15.02 12.99
CA ASN A 185 14.99 15.35 12.04
C ASN A 185 14.02 16.42 12.54
N ILE A 186 14.29 17.08 13.66
CA ILE A 186 13.34 18.00 14.32
C ILE A 186 12.75 19.08 13.40
N LYS A 187 13.52 19.57 12.42
CA LYS A 187 13.02 20.57 11.46
C LYS A 187 12.06 19.99 10.41
N LYS A 188 12.23 18.72 10.06
CA LYS A 188 11.46 17.99 9.03
C LYS A 188 10.32 17.15 9.62
N LEU A 189 10.31 16.96 10.93
CA LEU A 189 9.28 16.18 11.63
C LEU A 189 7.91 16.84 11.53
N THR A 190 6.95 16.06 11.04
CA THR A 190 5.52 16.36 10.98
C THR A 190 4.76 15.31 11.78
N LEU A 191 3.46 15.52 11.94
CA LEU A 191 2.58 14.49 12.51
C LEU A 191 2.59 13.22 11.64
N ASP A 192 2.71 13.39 10.32
CA ASP A 192 2.50 12.30 9.37
C ASP A 192 3.76 11.45 9.10
N ASN A 193 4.92 11.78 9.68
CA ASN A 193 6.20 11.08 9.39
C ASN A 193 7.02 10.64 10.61
N ILE A 194 6.51 10.86 11.84
CA ILE A 194 7.26 10.51 13.06
C ILE A 194 7.27 9.00 13.32
N ASP A 195 6.23 8.29 12.86
CA ASP A 195 6.11 6.84 12.88
C ASP A 195 7.21 6.15 12.06
N GLU A 196 7.61 6.74 10.92
CA GLU A 196 8.73 6.27 10.09
C GLU A 196 10.06 6.21 10.87
N LEU A 197 10.24 7.05 11.91
CA LEU A 197 11.47 7.09 12.71
C LEU A 197 11.46 6.14 13.91
N ILE A 198 10.29 5.85 14.46
CA ILE A 198 10.17 4.99 15.66
C ILE A 198 10.16 3.53 15.21
N GLY A 199 9.48 3.23 14.11
CA GLY A 199 9.33 1.89 13.57
C GLY A 199 8.45 1.00 14.46
N GLY A 200 7.29 0.59 13.95
CA GLY A 200 6.40 -0.35 14.63
C GLY A 200 5.14 0.29 15.23
N GLU A 201 4.41 -0.49 16.03
CA GLU A 201 3.20 -0.06 16.73
C GLU A 201 3.55 0.91 17.86
N MET A 202 2.87 2.06 17.91
CA MET A 202 3.03 3.06 18.96
C MET A 202 2.06 2.79 20.11
N PHE A 203 2.44 3.15 21.33
CA PHE A 203 1.50 3.15 22.45
C PHE A 203 0.48 4.28 22.32
N ASP A 204 -0.76 4.02 22.76
CA ASP A 204 -1.80 5.04 22.86
C ASP A 204 -1.32 6.23 23.69
N GLY A 205 -1.21 7.41 23.06
CA GLY A 205 -0.73 8.63 23.72
C GLY A 205 0.77 8.91 23.57
N GLN A 206 1.58 7.96 23.10
CA GLN A 206 3.01 8.17 22.82
C GLN A 206 3.20 9.26 21.76
N PHE A 207 2.34 9.27 20.75
CA PHE A 207 2.41 10.21 19.64
C PHE A 207 2.14 11.66 20.05
N PRO A 208 1.02 11.99 20.76
CA PRO A 208 0.83 13.31 21.35
C PRO A 208 1.99 13.78 22.23
N MET A 209 2.56 12.88 23.06
CA MET A 209 3.68 13.21 23.94
C MET A 209 4.93 13.64 23.14
N LEU A 210 5.33 12.84 22.15
CA LEU A 210 6.48 13.16 21.30
C LEU A 210 6.27 14.44 20.49
N PHE A 211 5.06 14.67 19.98
CA PHE A 211 4.76 15.87 19.23
C PHE A 211 4.77 17.13 20.10
N GLU A 212 4.18 17.09 21.30
CA GLU A 212 4.18 18.24 22.20
C GLU A 212 5.61 18.67 22.57
N HIS A 213 6.48 17.69 22.81
CA HIS A 213 7.86 17.93 23.25
C HIS A 213 8.77 18.36 22.10
N THR A 214 8.58 17.83 20.90
CA THR A 214 9.25 18.33 19.69
C THR A 214 8.79 19.74 19.33
N ALA A 215 7.49 20.06 19.46
CA ALA A 215 6.95 21.40 19.21
C ALA A 215 7.49 22.45 20.21
N LYS A 216 7.63 22.10 21.49
CA LYS A 216 8.30 22.94 22.52
C LYS A 216 9.75 23.23 22.15
N ALA A 217 10.49 22.22 21.69
CA ALA A 217 11.88 22.39 21.28
C ALA A 217 12.05 23.23 19.99
N LYS A 218 11.13 23.13 19.03
CA LYS A 218 11.14 24.01 17.83
C LYS A 218 11.00 25.50 18.19
N LYS A 219 10.20 25.84 19.22
CA LYS A 219 10.01 27.22 19.69
C LYS A 219 11.24 27.80 20.40
N LEU A 220 12.12 26.97 20.96
CA LEU A 220 13.36 27.39 21.62
C LEU A 220 14.54 27.57 20.65
N ALA A 221 14.41 27.07 19.42
CA ALA A 221 15.44 27.10 18.38
C ALA A 221 15.20 28.17 17.29
N ALA A 222 14.14 28.98 17.44
CA ALA A 222 13.81 30.14 16.61
C ALA A 222 14.14 31.44 17.36
#